data_AF-A0A7Y2EZU6-F1
#
_entry.id   AF-A0A7Y2EZU6-F1
#
_cell.length_a   1.000
_cell.length_b   1.000
_cell.length_c   1.000
_cell.angle_alpha   90.00
_cell.angle_beta   90.00
_cell.angle_gamma   90.00
#
_symmetry.space_group_name_H-M   'P 1'
#
loop_
_entity.id
_entity.type
_entity.pdbx_description
1 polymer ?
#
loop_
_entity_poly.entity_id
_entity_poly.type
_entity_poly.pdbx_seq_one_letter_code
_entity_poly.pdbx_strand_id
1 'polypeptide(L)'
;LIVSNPPYVEDDAYLPMEVREHEPALALRAGDDGLSVLRPLIAEARRWLAPGGTLALEIGETQGDDVAALCSAAGLDARVEQDLAGRDRYVIATRR
;
A
#
# COMPACT_ATOMS: atom_id res chain seq x y z
N LEU A 1 6.24 -8.48 12.36
CA LEU A 1 6.50 -7.82 11.07
C LEU A 1 5.46 -8.31 10.09
N ILE A 2 4.75 -7.41 9.41
CA ILE A 2 3.86 -7.70 8.30
C ILE A 2 4.39 -6.93 7.09
N VAL A 3 4.53 -7.59 5.95
CA VAL A 3 4.98 -6.97 4.70
C VAL A 3 3.99 -7.35 3.60
N SER A 4 3.64 -6.41 2.74
CA SER A 4 2.80 -6.70 1.57
C SER A 4 3.14 -5.77 0.42
N ASN A 5 3.14 -6.33 -0.79
CA ASN A 5 2.99 -5.59 -2.03
C ASN A 5 1.60 -5.95 -2.60
N PRO A 6 0.53 -5.30 -2.12
CA PRO A 6 -0.81 -5.57 -2.60
C PRO A 6 -1.06 -4.88 -3.95
N PRO A 7 -2.12 -5.28 -4.68
CA PRO A 7 -2.63 -4.49 -5.80
C PRO A 7 -2.90 -3.05 -5.37
N TYR A 8 -2.46 -2.08 -6.17
CA TYR A 8 -2.62 -0.64 -5.90
C TYR A 8 -2.97 0.19 -7.14
N VAL A 9 -3.18 -0.44 -8.29
CA VAL A 9 -3.49 0.24 -9.55
C VAL A 9 -4.98 0.55 -9.62
N GLU A 10 -5.33 1.78 -9.98
CA GLU A 10 -6.72 2.20 -10.22
C GLU A 10 -7.38 1.36 -11.32
N ASP A 11 -8.69 1.16 -11.27
CA ASP A 11 -9.38 0.29 -12.23
C ASP A 11 -9.31 0.81 -13.69
N ASP A 12 -9.31 2.13 -13.88
CA ASP A 12 -9.27 2.79 -15.18
C ASP A 12 -7.86 3.21 -15.64
N ALA A 13 -6.84 3.06 -14.78
CA ALA A 13 -5.47 3.40 -15.14
C ALA A 13 -4.96 2.61 -16.34
N TYR A 14 -4.23 3.30 -17.22
CA TYR A 14 -3.59 2.70 -18.37
C TYR A 14 -2.50 1.72 -17.94
N LEU A 15 -2.53 0.51 -18.50
CA LEU A 15 -1.50 -0.50 -18.33
C LEU A 15 -0.81 -0.75 -19.68
N PRO A 16 0.53 -0.84 -19.71
CA PRO A 16 1.26 -1.33 -20.87
C PRO A 16 0.71 -2.66 -21.36
N MET A 17 0.80 -2.92 -22.66
CA MET A 17 0.28 -4.14 -23.28
C MET A 17 0.83 -5.39 -22.61
N GLU A 18 2.12 -5.39 -22.31
CA GLU A 18 2.82 -6.51 -21.68
C GLU A 18 2.23 -6.84 -20.30
N VAL A 19 1.94 -5.81 -19.49
CA VAL A 19 1.34 -6.00 -18.16
C VAL A 19 -0.10 -6.49 -18.30
N ARG A 20 -0.88 -5.86 -19.19
CA ARG A 20 -2.29 -6.21 -19.39
C ARG A 20 -2.50 -7.64 -19.91
N GLU A 21 -1.57 -8.17 -20.70
CA GLU A 21 -1.68 -9.49 -21.32
C GLU A 21 -1.03 -10.61 -20.53
N HIS A 22 -0.07 -10.30 -19.64
CA HIS A 22 0.68 -11.32 -18.90
C HIS A 22 0.42 -11.34 -17.40
N GLU A 23 -0.08 -10.26 -16.81
CA GLU A 23 -0.36 -10.19 -15.37
C GLU A 23 -1.86 -10.34 -15.07
N PRO A 24 -2.25 -11.16 -14.08
CA PRO A 24 -3.65 -11.29 -13.68
C PRO A 24 -4.18 -9.96 -13.17
N ALA A 25 -5.37 -9.53 -13.64
CA ALA A 25 -5.99 -8.28 -13.19
C ALA A 25 -6.14 -8.19 -11.66
N LEU A 26 -6.43 -9.33 -11.00
CA LEU A 26 -6.53 -9.43 -9.54
C LEU A 26 -5.23 -9.05 -8.80
N ALA A 27 -4.07 -9.19 -9.46
CA ALA A 27 -2.77 -8.83 -8.89
C ALA A 27 -2.45 -7.33 -9.04
N LEU A 28 -3.23 -6.59 -9.84
CA LEU A 28 -2.94 -5.20 -10.20
C LEU A 28 -4.00 -4.23 -9.69
N ARG A 29 -5.27 -4.54 -9.94
CA ARG A 29 -6.40 -3.62 -9.79
C ARG A 29 -6.88 -3.52 -8.35
N ALA A 30 -7.14 -2.28 -7.92
CA ALA A 30 -7.51 -1.97 -6.54
C ALA A 30 -8.59 -0.86 -6.45
N GLY A 31 -9.56 -0.85 -7.37
CA GLY A 31 -10.72 0.04 -7.32
C GLY A 31 -10.39 1.44 -7.84
N ASP A 32 -11.37 2.34 -7.81
CA ASP A 32 -11.30 3.65 -8.46
C ASP A 32 -10.11 4.53 -8.03
N ASP A 33 -9.64 4.40 -6.78
CA ASP A 33 -8.50 5.16 -6.24
C ASP A 33 -7.27 4.29 -5.94
N GLY A 34 -7.31 3.01 -6.32
CA GLY A 34 -6.23 2.07 -6.06
C GLY A 34 -6.02 1.69 -4.59
N LEU A 35 -6.91 2.09 -3.67
CA LEU A 35 -6.73 1.88 -2.22
C LEU A 35 -7.70 0.84 -1.63
N SER A 36 -8.54 0.20 -2.45
CA SER A 36 -9.57 -0.74 -1.96
C SER A 36 -9.01 -1.98 -1.23
N VAL A 37 -7.79 -2.41 -1.57
CA VAL A 37 -7.10 -3.52 -0.88
C VAL A 37 -6.33 -3.02 0.35
N LEU A 38 -5.71 -1.85 0.24
CA LEU A 38 -4.91 -1.25 1.31
C LEU A 38 -5.76 -0.89 2.53
N ARG A 39 -6.95 -0.33 2.34
CA ARG A 39 -7.87 0.06 3.44
C ARG A 39 -8.16 -1.07 4.43
N PRO A 40 -8.76 -2.22 4.02
CA PRO A 40 -9.04 -3.31 4.95
C PRO A 40 -7.76 -3.95 5.49
N LEU A 41 -6.68 -4.02 4.70
CA LEU A 41 -5.40 -4.56 5.15
C LEU A 41 -4.84 -3.75 6.33
N ILE A 42 -4.77 -2.43 6.20
CA ILE A 42 -4.26 -1.53 7.25
C ILE A 42 -5.13 -1.61 8.51
N ALA A 43 -6.46 -1.62 8.35
CA ALA A 43 -7.40 -1.71 9.46
C ALA A 43 -7.20 -3.00 10.29
N GLU A 44 -6.95 -4.12 9.63
CA GLU A 44 -6.70 -5.40 10.31
C GLU A 44 -5.27 -5.50 10.84
N ALA A 45 -4.27 -4.97 10.13
CA ALA A 45 -2.85 -5.13 10.48
C ALA A 45 -2.55 -4.71 11.93
N ARG A 46 -3.14 -3.62 12.44
CA ARG A 46 -2.95 -3.19 13.83
C ARG A 46 -3.29 -4.29 14.85
N ARG A 47 -4.32 -5.10 14.59
CA ARG A 47 -4.76 -6.18 15.49
C ARG A 47 -3.74 -7.31 15.59
N TRP A 48 -3.03 -7.56 14.50
CA TRP A 48 -2.05 -8.66 14.37
C TRP A 48 -0.62 -8.25 14.77
N LEU A 49 -0.30 -6.96 14.73
CA LEU A 49 1.01 -6.46 15.17
C LEU A 49 1.12 -6.48 16.70
N ALA A 50 2.21 -7.01 17.24
CA ALA A 50 2.60 -6.77 18.63
C ALA A 50 2.96 -5.29 18.86
N PRO A 51 2.98 -4.78 20.10
CA PRO A 51 3.60 -3.49 20.41
C PRO A 51 5.04 -3.41 19.87
N GLY A 52 5.40 -2.31 19.22
CA GLY A 52 6.65 -2.14 18.47
C GLY A 52 6.68 -2.85 17.11
N GLY A 53 5.63 -3.57 16.73
CA GLY A 53 5.55 -4.28 15.45
C GLY A 53 5.38 -3.34 14.26
N THR A 54 5.98 -3.73 13.13
CA THR A 54 5.99 -2.94 11.87
C THR A 54 5.11 -3.57 10.79
N LEU A 55 4.38 -2.72 10.09
CA LEU A 55 3.75 -2.94 8.79
C LEU A 55 4.56 -2.21 7.71
N ALA A 56 4.93 -2.91 6.63
CA ALA A 56 5.57 -2.33 5.46
C ALA A 56 4.74 -2.63 4.21
N LEU A 57 4.31 -1.59 3.50
CA LEU A 57 3.44 -1.68 2.34
C LEU A 57 4.12 -1.06 1.13
N GLU A 58 4.16 -1.79 0.02
CA GLU A 58 4.43 -1.17 -1.28
C GLU A 58 3.18 -0.44 -1.78
N ILE A 59 3.39 0.71 -2.42
CA ILE A 59 2.35 1.61 -2.92
C ILE A 59 2.71 2.17 -4.32
N GLY A 60 1.72 2.77 -4.98
CA GLY A 60 1.95 3.65 -6.13
C GLY A 60 2.64 4.97 -5.72
N GLU A 61 3.35 5.59 -6.66
CA GLU A 61 4.21 6.76 -6.41
C GLU A 61 3.46 8.02 -5.96
N THR A 62 2.14 8.07 -6.15
CA THR A 62 1.27 9.18 -5.75
C THR A 62 0.45 8.90 -4.49
N GLN A 63 0.52 7.69 -3.94
CA GLN A 63 -0.36 7.22 -2.86
C GLN A 63 0.24 7.39 -1.46
N GLY A 64 1.45 7.95 -1.34
CA GLY A 64 2.21 8.06 -0.09
C GLY A 64 1.41 8.70 1.04
N ASP A 65 0.92 9.91 0.80
CA ASP A 65 0.20 10.71 1.79
C ASP A 65 -1.12 10.05 2.22
N ASP A 66 -1.89 9.54 1.26
CA ASP A 66 -3.18 8.88 1.54
C ASP A 66 -3.00 7.62 2.37
N VAL A 67 -2.01 6.78 2.03
CA VAL A 67 -1.75 5.53 2.76
C VAL A 67 -1.16 5.81 4.14
N ALA A 68 -0.31 6.82 4.29
CA ALA A 68 0.18 7.28 5.59
C ALA A 68 -0.96 7.82 6.48
N ALA A 69 -1.90 8.56 5.89
CA ALA A 69 -3.10 9.03 6.59
C ALA A 69 -4.00 7.87 7.04
N LEU A 70 -4.20 6.86 6.19
CA LEU A 70 -4.94 5.63 6.55
C LEU A 70 -4.27 4.88 7.71
N CYS A 71 -2.94 4.75 7.70
CA CYS A 71 -2.19 4.14 8.80
C CYS A 71 -2.34 4.94 10.10
N SER A 72 -2.25 6.27 10.03
CA SER A 72 -2.43 7.17 11.17
C SER A 72 -3.84 7.08 11.74
N ALA A 73 -4.87 7.05 10.89
CA ALA A 73 -6.26 6.84 11.28
C ALA A 73 -6.49 5.47 11.95
N ALA A 74 -5.73 4.45 11.53
CA ALA A 74 -5.70 3.14 12.17
C ALA A 74 -4.89 3.12 13.48
N GLY A 75 -4.27 4.24 13.90
CA GLY A 75 -3.47 4.35 15.11
C GLY A 75 -2.07 3.74 14.99
N LEU A 76 -1.49 3.73 13.79
CA LEU A 76 -0.10 3.37 13.54
C LEU A 76 0.71 4.64 13.23
N ASP A 77 1.94 4.69 13.71
CA ASP A 77 2.87 5.78 13.37
C ASP A 77 3.54 5.48 12.04
N ALA A 78 3.24 6.28 11.01
CA ALA A 78 3.60 6.00 9.62
C ALA A 78 4.59 7.02 9.04
N ARG A 79 5.43 6.55 8.11
CA ARG A 79 6.28 7.38 7.25
C ARG A 79 6.33 6.81 5.83
N VAL A 80 6.54 7.69 4.86
CA VAL A 80 6.74 7.35 3.46
C VAL A 80 8.25 7.25 3.18
N GLU A 81 8.65 6.22 2.45
CA GLU A 81 10.03 5.96 2.04
C GLU A 81 10.09 5.81 0.52
N GLN A 82 11.19 6.30 -0.05
CA GLN A 82 11.40 6.29 -1.50
C GLN A 82 12.17 5.06 -1.96
N ASP A 83 11.92 4.65 -3.21
CA ASP A 83 12.74 3.67 -3.92
C ASP A 83 14.10 4.27 -4.36
N LEU A 84 14.93 3.45 -4.99
CA LEU A 84 16.24 3.88 -5.51
C LEU A 84 16.14 4.88 -6.67
N ALA A 85 14.96 5.06 -7.26
CA ALA A 85 14.69 6.06 -8.29
C ALA A 85 14.15 7.37 -7.70
N GLY A 86 14.07 7.50 -6.37
CA GLY A 86 13.61 8.71 -5.69
C GLY A 86 12.09 8.92 -5.74
N ARG A 87 11.32 7.85 -5.96
CA ARG A 87 9.86 7.90 -5.94
C ARG A 87 9.33 7.28 -4.67
N ASP A 88 8.26 7.83 -4.13
CA ASP A 88 7.52 7.20 -3.04
C ASP A 88 7.16 5.78 -3.44
N ARG A 89 7.45 4.83 -2.55
CA ARG A 89 7.25 3.41 -2.86
C ARG A 89 6.81 2.61 -1.67
N TYR A 90 7.20 3.01 -0.47
CA TYR A 90 6.87 2.26 0.73
C TYR A 90 6.23 3.15 1.79
N VAL A 91 5.19 2.64 2.44
CA VAL A 91 4.74 3.17 3.74
C VAL A 91 5.16 2.20 4.83
N ILE A 92 5.92 2.71 5.79
CA ILE A 92 6.38 1.98 6.98
C ILE A 92 5.61 2.50 8.18
N ALA A 93 4.80 1.65 8.79
CA ALA A 93 3.95 2.01 9.92
C ALA A 93 4.24 1.13 11.15
N THR A 94 4.28 1.71 12.34
CA THR A 94 4.59 0.99 13.58
C THR A 94 3.46 1.07 14.59
N ARG A 95 3.18 -0.05 15.26
CA ARG A 95 2.26 -0.09 16.40
C ARG A 95 2.99 0.37 17.65
N ARG A 96 2.92 1.67 17.96
CA ARG A 96 3.37 2.18 19.26
C ARG A 96 2.37 1.84 20.37
#